data_AF-A0A947Y4C0-F1
#
_entry.id   AF-A0A947Y4C0-F1
#
_cell.length_a   1.000
_cell.length_b   1.000
_cell.length_c   1.000
_cell.angle_alpha   90.00
_cell.angle_beta   90.00
_cell.angle_gamma   90.00
#
_symmetry.space_group_name_H-M   'P 1'
#
loop_
_entity.id
_entity.type
_entity.pdbx_description
1 polymer ?
#
loop_
_entity_poly.entity_id
_entity_poly.type
_entity_poly.pdbx_seq_one_letter_code
_entity_poly.pdbx_strand_id
1 'polypeptide(L)'
;MLSCARFKIGFWASRPRRASCRGEWPAILLGVCLLAACAGAGQPDHLRPAFAVVPDTGFNRLFTRIGGGWTGGDGTLSVALGDGRTLWIFGDSFLGTVNPDGSRPTDAPMVRNCIVVQDGQNLTTRHGGTIDVPDSFFPPLAPGEWCWPADATVEGDRVHILLHRYRQLRPVLWDWQWTGTAVASLRLPDLKIERIVPLAVANGVMYAAILESAEATFIFGVAESGTQRMVHIARAPPGKLIGPWEFFTGQEWTSDPEATRSVLAGVSS
;
A
#
# COMPACT_ATOMS: atom_id res chain seq x y z
N MET A 1 5.51 12.55 49.25
CA MET A 1 4.08 12.19 49.29
C MET A 1 3.41 12.74 48.04
N LEU A 2 2.72 11.85 47.29
CA LEU A 2 1.48 12.04 46.49
C LEU A 2 1.37 13.29 45.58
N SER A 3 0.82 13.27 44.35
CA SER A 3 0.23 12.26 43.47
C SER A 3 -0.29 12.98 42.21
N CYS A 4 -0.32 12.28 41.07
CA CYS A 4 -1.29 12.35 39.94
C CYS A 4 -1.75 13.68 39.27
N ALA A 5 -1.71 13.66 37.93
CA ALA A 5 -2.84 14.00 37.03
C ALA A 5 -2.58 13.34 35.65
N ARG A 6 -3.33 12.33 35.16
CA ARG A 6 -4.68 12.27 34.53
C ARG A 6 -4.86 13.10 33.24
N PHE A 7 -5.15 12.41 32.13
CA PHE A 7 -5.75 12.94 30.89
C PHE A 7 -6.99 12.12 30.51
N LYS A 8 -8.02 12.76 29.94
CA LYS A 8 -9.24 12.12 29.39
C LYS A 8 -9.86 12.93 28.22
N ILE A 9 -9.86 12.31 27.03
CA ILE A 9 -10.88 12.05 25.97
C ILE A 9 -12.17 12.92 25.82
N GLY A 10 -12.56 13.20 24.55
CA GLY A 10 -13.96 13.25 24.02
C GLY A 10 -14.37 14.56 23.30
N PHE A 11 -15.28 14.68 22.29
CA PHE A 11 -16.30 13.81 21.65
C PHE A 11 -16.96 14.51 20.41
N TRP A 12 -17.92 13.81 19.79
CA TRP A 12 -18.89 14.13 18.70
C TRP A 12 -19.62 15.50 18.70
N ALA A 13 -20.29 15.86 17.59
CA ALA A 13 -21.34 16.88 17.57
C ALA A 13 -22.57 16.56 16.68
N SER A 14 -23.76 16.67 17.28
CA SER A 14 -25.10 16.82 16.69
C SER A 14 -25.55 18.30 16.74
N ARG A 15 -26.36 18.77 15.77
CA ARG A 15 -27.02 20.12 15.73
C ARG A 15 -28.24 20.18 16.71
N PRO A 16 -29.02 21.29 16.93
CA PRO A 16 -28.97 22.71 16.46
C PRO A 16 -29.33 23.81 17.52
N ARG A 17 -29.38 25.08 17.05
CA ARG A 17 -30.23 26.26 17.42
C ARG A 17 -29.57 27.52 18.04
N ARG A 18 -30.18 28.64 17.62
CA ARG A 18 -29.77 30.07 17.65
C ARG A 18 -29.83 30.73 19.04
N ALA A 19 -28.93 31.68 19.28
CA ALA A 19 -29.13 33.04 19.85
C ALA A 19 -27.75 33.71 20.00
N SER A 20 -27.38 34.69 19.16
CA SER A 20 -27.37 36.14 19.40
C SER A 20 -26.54 36.64 20.60
N CYS A 21 -25.46 37.37 20.29
CA CYS A 21 -24.98 38.65 20.87
C CYS A 21 -23.49 38.78 20.49
N ARG A 22 -23.14 39.53 19.44
CA ARG A 22 -22.74 40.96 19.43
C ARG A 22 -21.49 41.27 20.26
N GLY A 23 -20.46 41.70 19.52
CA GLY A 23 -19.38 42.60 19.96
C GLY A 23 -18.05 41.90 20.22
N GLU A 24 -16.88 42.37 19.81
CA GLU A 24 -16.39 43.51 19.03
C GLU A 24 -14.98 43.09 18.53
N TRP A 25 -14.60 43.49 17.31
CA TRP A 25 -13.19 43.47 16.83
C TRP A 25 -12.52 44.76 17.32
N PRO A 26 -11.19 44.88 17.59
CA PRO A 26 -10.13 44.44 16.66
C PRO A 26 -8.74 44.09 17.28
N ALA A 27 -7.80 43.78 16.38
CA ALA A 27 -6.33 43.85 16.49
C ALA A 27 -5.59 42.71 17.23
N ILE A 28 -4.76 41.97 16.46
CA ILE A 28 -3.31 41.80 16.68
C ILE A 28 -2.74 41.19 15.38
N LEU A 29 -2.14 42.06 14.56
CA LEU A 29 -1.12 41.75 13.56
C LEU A 29 0.22 41.95 14.28
N LEU A 30 0.85 40.87 14.75
CA LEU A 30 2.30 40.71 14.99
C LEU A 30 2.50 39.39 15.75
N GLY A 31 3.11 38.38 15.13
CA GLY A 31 3.48 37.18 15.89
C GLY A 31 3.71 35.87 15.12
N VAL A 32 4.26 35.88 13.91
CA VAL A 32 4.80 34.66 13.29
C VAL A 32 6.09 34.99 12.56
N CYS A 33 7.21 35.09 13.28
CA CYS A 33 8.56 35.17 12.69
C CYS A 33 9.69 34.81 13.67
N LEU A 34 9.53 33.81 14.54
CA LEU A 34 10.64 33.34 15.39
C LEU A 34 10.46 31.87 15.86
N LEU A 35 10.55 30.92 14.92
CA LEU A 35 10.97 29.54 15.22
C LEU A 35 11.75 28.98 14.00
N ALA A 36 12.81 29.67 13.61
CA ALA A 36 13.85 29.16 12.72
C ALA A 36 15.21 29.36 13.39
N ALA A 37 15.45 28.63 14.48
CA ALA A 37 16.78 28.48 15.10
C ALA A 37 16.79 27.28 16.07
N CYS A 38 16.69 26.06 15.53
CA CYS A 38 17.26 24.88 16.16
C CYS A 38 18.32 24.28 15.23
N ALA A 39 19.28 25.11 14.82
CA ALA A 39 20.57 24.62 14.39
C ALA A 39 21.46 24.57 15.63
N GLY A 40 21.83 23.36 16.10
CA GLY A 40 22.89 23.21 17.11
C GLY A 40 22.60 22.37 18.36
N ALA A 41 21.61 21.47 18.36
CA ALA A 41 21.63 20.35 19.31
C ALA A 41 22.08 19.10 18.53
N GLY A 42 23.34 18.70 18.69
CA GLY A 42 23.89 17.51 18.05
C GLY A 42 23.01 16.30 18.37
N GLN A 43 22.44 15.69 17.34
CA GLN A 43 21.74 14.42 17.46
C GLN A 43 22.71 13.41 18.08
N PRO A 44 22.34 12.71 19.17
CA PRO A 44 23.25 11.83 19.88
C PRO A 44 23.79 10.76 18.91
N ASP A 45 25.09 10.44 19.00
CA ASP A 45 25.84 9.67 17.99
C ASP A 45 25.22 8.31 17.62
N HIS A 46 24.38 7.72 18.49
CA HIS A 46 23.68 6.46 18.22
C HIS A 46 22.46 6.59 17.30
N LEU A 47 22.03 7.81 16.97
CA LEU A 47 20.93 8.09 16.04
C LEU A 47 21.41 8.55 14.66
N ARG A 48 22.73 8.66 14.46
CA ARG A 48 23.29 8.88 13.13
C ARG A 48 23.27 7.55 12.38
N PRO A 49 22.60 7.46 11.21
CA PRO A 49 22.73 6.27 10.39
C PRO A 49 24.22 5.99 10.16
N ALA A 50 24.65 4.76 10.41
CA ALA A 50 26.04 4.33 10.20
C ALA A 50 26.46 4.31 8.71
N PHE A 51 25.56 4.73 7.82
CA PHE A 51 25.70 4.73 6.37
C PHE A 51 25.13 6.02 5.79
N ALA A 52 25.73 6.50 4.69
CA ALA A 52 25.20 7.60 3.93
C ALA A 52 23.95 7.16 3.15
N VAL A 53 22.88 7.95 3.24
CA VAL A 53 21.66 7.76 2.43
C VAL A 53 21.69 8.79 1.31
N VAL A 54 21.54 8.34 0.06
CA VAL A 54 21.54 9.21 -1.12
C VAL A 54 20.31 8.90 -1.99
N PRO A 55 19.68 9.93 -2.62
CA PRO A 55 18.61 9.68 -3.59
C PRO A 55 19.12 8.88 -4.80
N ASP A 56 18.37 7.87 -5.22
CA ASP A 56 18.64 7.18 -6.48
C ASP A 56 18.14 8.02 -7.66
N THR A 57 19.04 8.79 -8.26
CA THR A 57 18.71 9.64 -9.41
C THR A 57 18.33 8.84 -10.66
N GLY A 58 18.73 7.57 -10.76
CA GLY A 58 18.35 6.66 -11.83
C GLY A 58 16.86 6.34 -11.76
N PHE A 59 16.39 5.88 -10.61
CA PHE A 59 14.97 5.61 -10.38
C PHE A 59 14.11 6.87 -10.46
N ASN A 60 14.61 8.00 -9.92
CA ASN A 60 13.89 9.27 -10.06
C ASN A 60 13.68 9.62 -11.54
N ARG A 61 14.69 9.48 -12.40
CA ARG A 61 14.54 9.71 -13.85
C ARG A 61 13.61 8.70 -14.52
N LEU A 62 13.73 7.42 -14.15
CA LEU A 62 12.91 6.35 -14.71
C LEU A 62 11.41 6.60 -14.48
N PHE A 63 11.03 7.10 -13.30
CA PHE A 63 9.65 7.36 -12.92
C PHE A 63 9.17 8.80 -13.12
N THR A 64 10.05 9.74 -13.46
CA THR A 64 9.64 11.10 -13.88
C THR A 64 9.17 11.08 -15.34
N ARG A 65 7.96 10.55 -15.54
CA ARG A 65 7.35 10.36 -16.87
C ARG A 65 6.35 11.48 -17.15
N ILE A 66 6.32 11.93 -18.40
CA ILE A 66 5.43 13.02 -18.84
C ILE A 66 4.24 12.57 -19.71
N GLY A 67 4.14 11.27 -20.00
CA GLY A 67 3.03 10.71 -20.80
C GLY A 67 3.24 9.23 -21.13
N GLY A 68 2.41 8.70 -22.04
CA GLY A 68 2.56 7.33 -22.54
C GLY A 68 2.23 6.24 -21.52
N GLY A 69 1.29 6.50 -20.61
CA GLY A 69 0.83 5.56 -19.59
C GLY A 69 0.92 6.14 -18.18
N TRP A 70 1.39 5.33 -17.23
CA TRP A 70 1.60 5.71 -15.84
C TRP A 70 2.56 6.89 -15.75
N THR A 71 2.16 7.89 -14.99
CA THR A 71 2.97 9.09 -14.74
C THR A 71 3.03 9.48 -13.26
N GLY A 72 2.32 8.77 -12.39
CA GLY A 72 2.41 8.90 -10.93
C GLY A 72 1.37 8.02 -10.25
N GLY A 73 1.65 7.54 -9.04
CA GLY A 73 0.73 6.67 -8.32
C GLY A 73 1.27 6.26 -6.96
N ASP A 74 0.53 5.41 -6.29
CA ASP A 74 0.93 4.76 -5.03
C ASP A 74 1.24 3.27 -5.24
N GLY A 75 1.60 2.60 -4.15
CA GLY A 75 2.33 1.33 -4.23
C GLY A 75 3.73 1.59 -4.78
N THR A 76 4.18 0.78 -5.75
CA THR A 76 5.56 0.67 -6.26
C THR A 76 6.27 -0.55 -5.69
N LEU A 77 5.70 -1.72 -5.96
CA LEU A 77 6.37 -3.00 -5.75
C LEU A 77 6.95 -3.50 -7.07
N SER A 78 7.96 -4.35 -6.99
CA SER A 78 8.62 -4.89 -8.18
C SER A 78 8.95 -6.36 -8.03
N VAL A 79 8.80 -7.13 -9.09
CA VAL A 79 9.26 -8.51 -9.18
C VAL A 79 10.00 -8.74 -10.49
N ALA A 80 11.15 -9.41 -10.42
CA ALA A 80 11.90 -9.82 -11.61
C ALA A 80 11.16 -10.99 -12.29
N LEU A 81 10.93 -10.91 -13.61
CA LEU A 81 10.13 -11.91 -14.34
C LEU A 81 10.92 -13.15 -14.78
N GLY A 82 12.24 -13.17 -14.53
CA GLY A 82 13.14 -14.26 -14.94
C GLY A 82 13.57 -14.23 -16.40
N ASP A 83 12.92 -13.44 -17.26
CA ASP A 83 13.25 -13.27 -18.69
C ASP A 83 13.99 -11.95 -19.00
N GLY A 84 14.56 -11.31 -17.97
CA GLY A 84 15.27 -10.04 -18.07
C GLY A 84 14.38 -8.81 -17.89
N ARG A 85 13.06 -8.97 -17.85
CA ARG A 85 12.11 -7.90 -17.56
C ARG A 85 11.83 -7.78 -16.06
N THR A 86 11.41 -6.60 -15.64
CA THR A 86 10.89 -6.33 -14.29
C THR A 86 9.43 -5.92 -14.39
N LEU A 87 8.58 -6.51 -13.57
CA LEU A 87 7.19 -6.09 -13.41
C LEU A 87 7.11 -5.13 -12.23
N TRP A 88 6.64 -3.91 -12.49
CA TRP A 88 6.26 -2.94 -11.47
C TRP A 88 4.76 -2.96 -11.26
N ILE A 89 4.35 -2.86 -10.00
CA ILE A 89 2.98 -3.06 -9.56
C ILE A 89 2.55 -1.86 -8.71
N PHE A 90 1.47 -1.19 -9.13
CA PHE A 90 1.02 0.07 -8.54
C PHE A 90 -0.45 -0.02 -8.11
N GLY A 91 -0.79 0.72 -7.05
CA GLY A 91 -2.17 0.98 -6.65
C GLY A 91 -2.74 2.18 -7.41
N ASP A 92 -3.40 3.10 -6.71
CA ASP A 92 -4.04 4.27 -7.31
C ASP A 92 -3.02 5.03 -8.17
N SER A 93 -3.31 5.15 -9.47
CA SER A 93 -2.35 5.56 -10.49
C SER A 93 -2.96 6.55 -11.46
N PHE A 94 -2.31 7.71 -11.60
CA PHE A 94 -2.56 8.66 -12.67
C PHE A 94 -1.96 8.16 -13.98
N LEU A 95 -2.79 8.20 -15.02
CA LEU A 95 -2.39 7.90 -16.39
C LEU A 95 -2.42 9.17 -17.24
N GLY A 96 -1.63 9.19 -18.31
CA GLY A 96 -1.64 10.27 -19.29
C GLY A 96 -0.61 11.35 -19.00
N THR A 97 -0.83 12.54 -19.54
CA THR A 97 0.18 13.58 -19.69
C THR A 97 0.46 14.36 -18.41
N VAL A 98 1.73 14.71 -18.19
CA VAL A 98 2.17 15.75 -17.26
C VAL A 98 2.66 16.94 -18.09
N ASN A 99 2.16 18.12 -17.79
CA ASN A 99 2.50 19.35 -18.48
C ASN A 99 3.97 19.76 -18.21
N PRO A 100 4.59 20.61 -19.06
CA PRO A 100 5.96 21.06 -18.85
C PRO A 100 6.23 21.77 -17.52
N ASP A 101 5.20 22.34 -16.89
CA ASP A 101 5.27 22.96 -15.56
C ASP A 101 5.11 21.97 -14.39
N GLY A 102 4.98 20.68 -14.67
CA GLY A 102 4.77 19.60 -13.70
C GLY A 102 3.31 19.41 -13.29
N SER A 103 2.37 20.20 -13.80
CA SER A 103 0.94 20.04 -13.52
C SER A 103 0.33 18.89 -14.31
N ARG A 104 -0.84 18.42 -13.88
CA ARG A 104 -1.68 17.48 -14.64
C ARG A 104 -2.97 18.16 -15.07
N PRO A 105 -3.58 17.74 -16.19
CA PRO A 105 -4.97 18.07 -16.48
C PRO A 105 -5.87 17.70 -15.30
N THR A 106 -6.89 18.52 -15.01
CA THR A 106 -7.81 18.30 -13.89
C THR A 106 -8.70 17.07 -14.08
N ASP A 107 -8.80 16.60 -15.31
CA ASP A 107 -9.50 15.39 -15.75
C ASP A 107 -8.55 14.21 -16.01
N ALA A 108 -7.29 14.29 -15.54
CA ALA A 108 -6.34 13.19 -15.67
C ALA A 108 -6.93 11.92 -15.03
N PRO A 109 -7.02 10.81 -15.79
CA PRO A 109 -7.63 9.58 -15.29
C PRO A 109 -6.81 8.98 -14.16
N MET A 110 -7.49 8.46 -13.15
CA MET A 110 -6.90 7.72 -12.04
C MET A 110 -7.54 6.34 -11.95
N VAL A 111 -6.73 5.30 -12.18
CA VAL A 111 -7.16 3.89 -12.05
C VAL A 111 -6.74 3.35 -10.68
N ARG A 112 -7.46 2.36 -10.15
CA ARG A 112 -7.19 1.82 -8.80
C ARG A 112 -5.95 0.95 -8.72
N ASN A 113 -5.48 0.46 -9.85
CA ASN A 113 -4.22 -0.24 -9.97
C ASN A 113 -3.80 -0.29 -11.44
N CYS A 114 -2.50 -0.38 -11.66
CA CYS A 114 -1.94 -0.74 -12.95
C CYS A 114 -0.63 -1.51 -12.78
N ILE A 115 -0.13 -2.07 -13.88
CA ILE A 115 1.22 -2.63 -13.92
C ILE A 115 2.06 -1.90 -14.96
N VAL A 116 3.36 -1.86 -14.74
CA VAL A 116 4.34 -1.35 -15.73
C VAL A 116 5.39 -2.42 -15.95
N VAL A 117 5.54 -2.85 -17.20
CA VAL A 117 6.60 -3.78 -17.60
C VAL A 117 7.82 -2.97 -17.98
N GLN A 118 8.92 -3.19 -17.28
CA GLN A 118 10.22 -2.65 -17.61
C GLN A 118 11.02 -3.66 -18.42
N ASP A 119 11.52 -3.22 -19.57
CA ASP A 119 12.49 -3.92 -20.41
C ASP A 119 13.64 -2.96 -20.75
N GLY A 120 14.78 -3.13 -20.08
CA GLY A 120 15.86 -2.15 -20.07
C GLY A 120 15.38 -0.80 -19.52
N GLN A 121 15.37 0.22 -20.38
CA GLN A 121 14.87 1.57 -20.06
C GLN A 121 13.42 1.81 -20.55
N ASN A 122 12.85 0.86 -21.28
CA ASN A 122 11.49 0.98 -21.78
C ASN A 122 10.51 0.57 -20.69
N LEU A 123 9.47 1.37 -20.51
CA LEU A 123 8.40 1.13 -19.56
C LEU A 123 7.07 1.14 -20.29
N THR A 124 6.35 0.02 -20.21
CA THR A 124 5.04 -0.16 -20.85
C THR A 124 3.98 -0.33 -19.78
N THR A 125 3.09 0.65 -19.66
CA THR A 125 1.94 0.57 -18.74
C THR A 125 0.85 -0.34 -19.31
N ARG A 126 0.27 -1.17 -18.45
CA ARG A 126 -0.92 -1.97 -18.76
C ARG A 126 -1.99 -1.70 -17.72
N HIS A 127 -3.18 -1.44 -18.23
CA HIS A 127 -4.39 -1.13 -17.48
C HIS A 127 -5.58 -1.77 -18.19
N GLY A 128 -6.74 -1.85 -17.53
CA GLY A 128 -7.99 -2.25 -18.16
C GLY A 128 -8.59 -1.10 -18.99
N GLY A 129 -9.70 -1.36 -19.68
CA GLY A 129 -10.38 -0.35 -20.48
C GLY A 129 -9.60 0.08 -21.73
N THR A 130 -9.87 1.30 -22.20
CA THR A 130 -9.20 1.92 -23.35
C THR A 130 -8.33 3.09 -22.90
N ILE A 131 -7.59 3.72 -23.82
CA ILE A 131 -6.81 4.91 -23.49
C ILE A 131 -7.69 6.11 -23.08
N ASP A 132 -8.86 6.24 -23.71
CA ASP A 132 -9.81 7.34 -23.44
C ASP A 132 -10.65 7.09 -22.19
N VAL A 133 -10.89 5.81 -21.87
CA VAL A 133 -11.67 5.38 -20.70
C VAL A 133 -10.91 4.24 -20.02
N PRO A 134 -9.81 4.54 -19.30
CA PRO A 134 -9.00 3.52 -18.67
C PRO A 134 -9.69 2.96 -17.44
N ASP A 135 -9.38 1.71 -17.14
CA ASP A 135 -9.84 0.99 -15.96
C ASP A 135 -8.66 0.27 -15.30
N SER A 136 -8.89 -0.28 -14.13
CA SER A 136 -7.89 -0.99 -13.32
C SER A 136 -7.40 -2.25 -14.04
N PHE A 137 -6.10 -2.56 -13.94
CA PHE A 137 -5.55 -3.78 -14.55
C PHE A 137 -6.12 -5.05 -13.89
N PHE A 138 -6.18 -5.06 -12.55
CA PHE A 138 -6.91 -6.03 -11.76
C PHE A 138 -8.34 -5.51 -11.56
N PRO A 139 -9.34 -6.15 -12.19
CA PRO A 139 -10.72 -5.75 -12.06
C PRO A 139 -11.25 -6.02 -10.64
N PRO A 140 -12.32 -5.34 -10.22
CA PRO A 140 -12.98 -5.63 -8.95
C PRO A 140 -13.64 -7.02 -8.99
N LEU A 141 -13.63 -7.72 -7.84
CA LEU A 141 -14.25 -9.05 -7.72
C LEU A 141 -15.75 -8.98 -7.40
N ALA A 142 -16.24 -7.83 -6.95
CA ALA A 142 -17.65 -7.57 -6.69
C ALA A 142 -17.99 -6.09 -6.94
N PRO A 143 -19.26 -5.74 -7.20
CA PRO A 143 -19.68 -4.36 -7.37
C PRO A 143 -19.32 -3.48 -6.17
N GLY A 144 -18.73 -2.32 -6.43
CA GLY A 144 -18.30 -1.38 -5.38
C GLY A 144 -17.01 -1.78 -4.65
N GLU A 145 -16.34 -2.85 -5.09
CA GLU A 145 -14.98 -3.17 -4.65
C GLU A 145 -13.92 -2.57 -5.59
N TRP A 146 -12.68 -2.56 -5.12
CA TRP A 146 -11.47 -2.46 -5.94
C TRP A 146 -10.36 -3.33 -5.34
N CYS A 147 -9.30 -3.53 -6.12
CA CYS A 147 -8.12 -4.26 -5.67
C CYS A 147 -6.91 -3.30 -5.62
N TRP A 148 -6.19 -3.31 -4.51
CA TRP A 148 -4.82 -2.80 -4.46
C TRP A 148 -3.84 -3.96 -4.41
N PRO A 149 -2.86 -3.99 -5.31
CA PRO A 149 -1.84 -5.03 -5.28
C PRO A 149 -0.86 -4.82 -4.13
N ALA A 150 -0.37 -5.93 -3.62
CA ALA A 150 0.75 -6.00 -2.69
C ALA A 150 1.90 -6.76 -3.38
N ASP A 151 2.64 -7.58 -2.63
CA ASP A 151 3.82 -8.26 -3.14
C ASP A 151 3.53 -9.42 -4.10
N ALA A 152 4.55 -9.84 -4.83
CA ALA A 152 4.47 -10.81 -5.91
C ALA A 152 5.66 -11.79 -5.94
N THR A 153 5.43 -12.98 -6.50
CA THR A 153 6.43 -14.04 -6.72
C THR A 153 6.30 -14.60 -8.14
N VAL A 154 7.37 -15.19 -8.65
CA VAL A 154 7.39 -15.92 -9.93
C VAL A 154 7.55 -17.41 -9.67
N GLU A 155 6.56 -18.20 -10.08
CA GLU A 155 6.55 -19.65 -9.96
C GLU A 155 6.45 -20.29 -11.35
N GLY A 156 7.57 -20.80 -11.86
CA GLY A 156 7.63 -21.39 -13.20
C GLY A 156 7.30 -20.37 -14.30
N ASP A 157 6.22 -20.61 -15.06
CA ASP A 157 5.74 -19.73 -16.13
C ASP A 157 4.68 -18.73 -15.65
N ARG A 158 4.64 -18.43 -14.34
CA ARG A 158 3.57 -17.64 -13.73
C ARG A 158 4.09 -16.58 -12.79
N VAL A 159 3.39 -15.45 -12.77
CA VAL A 159 3.51 -14.45 -11.70
C VAL A 159 2.28 -14.56 -10.81
N HIS A 160 2.49 -14.68 -9.51
CA HIS A 160 1.44 -14.62 -8.50
C HIS A 160 1.54 -13.31 -7.72
N ILE A 161 0.43 -12.60 -7.60
CA ILE A 161 0.38 -11.27 -6.99
C ILE A 161 -0.70 -11.28 -5.92
N LEU A 162 -0.35 -10.90 -4.70
CA LEU A 162 -1.31 -10.68 -3.62
C LEU A 162 -2.12 -9.41 -3.92
N LEU A 163 -3.44 -9.48 -3.80
CA LEU A 163 -4.35 -8.36 -3.99
C LEU A 163 -5.18 -8.15 -2.73
N HIS A 164 -5.08 -6.96 -2.13
CA HIS A 164 -6.01 -6.54 -1.09
C HIS A 164 -7.29 -6.03 -1.72
N ARG A 165 -8.42 -6.56 -1.27
CA ARG A 165 -9.74 -6.17 -1.72
C ARG A 165 -10.30 -5.14 -0.75
N TYR A 166 -10.83 -4.06 -1.30
CA TYR A 166 -11.45 -3.00 -0.53
C TYR A 166 -12.83 -2.70 -1.09
N ARG A 167 -13.69 -2.16 -0.23
CA ARG A 167 -14.97 -1.59 -0.61
C ARG A 167 -15.21 -0.28 0.11
N GLN A 168 -16.09 0.55 -0.44
CA GLN A 168 -16.53 1.79 0.19
C GLN A 168 -18.06 1.84 0.13
N LEU A 169 -18.70 1.78 1.30
CA LEU A 169 -20.17 1.78 1.40
C LEU A 169 -20.76 3.19 1.23
N ARG A 170 -19.97 4.22 1.54
CA ARG A 170 -20.37 5.62 1.46
C ARG A 170 -19.20 6.45 0.93
N PRO A 171 -19.44 7.48 0.11
CA PRO A 171 -18.38 8.31 -0.47
C PRO A 171 -17.82 9.31 0.57
N VAL A 172 -17.36 8.81 1.71
CA VAL A 172 -16.70 9.56 2.76
C VAL A 172 -15.21 9.27 2.66
N LEU A 173 -14.41 10.32 2.64
CA LEU A 173 -12.96 10.21 2.51
C LEU A 173 -12.40 9.25 3.57
N TRP A 174 -11.61 8.26 3.13
CA TRP A 174 -10.98 7.22 3.96
C TRP A 174 -11.93 6.20 4.61
N ASP A 175 -13.24 6.23 4.33
CA ASP A 175 -14.23 5.25 4.84
C ASP A 175 -14.26 3.96 3.98
N TRP A 176 -13.07 3.44 3.67
CA TRP A 176 -12.92 2.16 2.98
C TRP A 176 -12.69 1.02 3.97
N GLN A 177 -13.15 -0.16 3.59
CA GLN A 177 -13.04 -1.37 4.38
C GLN A 177 -12.29 -2.42 3.58
N TRP A 178 -11.23 -3.00 4.17
CA TRP A 178 -10.62 -4.20 3.65
C TRP A 178 -11.59 -5.39 3.77
N THR A 179 -11.80 -6.11 2.67
CA THR A 179 -12.74 -7.25 2.58
C THR A 179 -12.05 -8.59 2.43
N GLY A 180 -10.72 -8.61 2.28
CA GLY A 180 -9.92 -9.83 2.21
C GLY A 180 -8.73 -9.69 1.28
N THR A 181 -7.94 -10.76 1.19
CA THR A 181 -6.84 -10.89 0.22
C THR A 181 -7.24 -11.88 -0.87
N ALA A 182 -6.82 -11.64 -2.10
CA ALA A 182 -6.90 -12.56 -3.23
C ALA A 182 -5.51 -12.76 -3.85
N VAL A 183 -5.36 -13.78 -4.69
CA VAL A 183 -4.15 -14.01 -5.49
C VAL A 183 -4.52 -13.93 -6.97
N ALA A 184 -3.91 -13.00 -7.68
CA ALA A 184 -3.94 -12.99 -9.14
C ALA A 184 -2.83 -13.90 -9.68
N SER A 185 -3.14 -14.69 -10.71
CA SER A 185 -2.14 -15.50 -11.43
C SER A 185 -2.08 -15.05 -12.88
N LEU A 186 -0.90 -14.64 -13.32
CA LEU A 186 -0.63 -14.18 -14.68
C LEU A 186 0.29 -15.17 -15.37
N ARG A 187 0.03 -15.47 -16.65
CA ARG A 187 0.91 -16.30 -17.48
C ARG A 187 2.08 -15.45 -18.01
N LEU A 188 3.29 -16.00 -18.02
CA LEU A 188 4.43 -15.44 -18.75
C LEU A 188 4.51 -15.97 -20.19
N PRO A 189 5.07 -15.19 -21.14
CA PRO A 189 5.64 -13.85 -20.96
C PRO A 189 4.61 -12.72 -21.14
N ASP A 190 3.38 -13.02 -21.56
CA ASP A 190 2.38 -12.03 -21.97
C ASP A 190 1.67 -11.33 -20.82
N LEU A 191 1.89 -11.79 -19.58
CA LEU A 191 1.27 -11.30 -18.34
C LEU A 191 -0.25 -11.31 -18.43
N LYS A 192 -0.81 -12.31 -19.11
CA LYS A 192 -2.26 -12.49 -19.20
C LYS A 192 -2.80 -13.00 -17.88
N ILE A 193 -3.74 -12.26 -17.28
CA ILE A 193 -4.48 -12.71 -16.10
C ILE A 193 -5.24 -13.98 -16.47
N GLU A 194 -4.94 -15.08 -15.78
CA GLU A 194 -5.69 -16.32 -15.93
C GLU A 194 -6.80 -16.47 -14.92
N ARG A 195 -6.54 -16.06 -13.68
CA ARG A 195 -7.49 -16.13 -12.58
C ARG A 195 -7.13 -15.15 -11.48
N ILE A 196 -8.13 -14.74 -10.72
CA ILE A 196 -7.97 -14.04 -9.45
C ILE A 196 -8.84 -14.79 -8.44
N VAL A 197 -8.23 -15.32 -7.39
CA VAL A 197 -8.90 -16.20 -6.42
C VAL A 197 -8.79 -15.60 -5.03
N PRO A 198 -9.91 -15.31 -4.34
CA PRO A 198 -9.89 -14.93 -2.92
C PRO A 198 -9.19 -16.00 -2.08
N LEU A 199 -8.30 -15.58 -1.18
CA LEU A 199 -7.75 -16.46 -0.16
C LEU A 199 -8.84 -16.78 0.87
N ALA A 200 -9.09 -18.06 1.10
CA ALA A 200 -10.02 -18.54 2.11
C ALA A 200 -9.38 -18.53 3.51
N VAL A 201 -8.82 -17.39 3.91
CA VAL A 201 -8.13 -17.20 5.20
C VAL A 201 -8.90 -16.18 6.02
N ALA A 202 -9.63 -16.65 7.03
CA ALA A 202 -10.56 -15.85 7.82
C ALA A 202 -10.00 -15.49 9.21
N ASN A 203 -8.74 -15.07 9.31
CA ASN A 203 -8.09 -14.73 10.58
C ASN A 203 -7.86 -13.22 10.82
N GLY A 204 -8.38 -12.37 9.93
CA GLY A 204 -8.24 -10.91 10.05
C GLY A 204 -6.84 -10.36 9.77
N VAL A 205 -5.93 -11.18 9.23
CA VAL A 205 -4.58 -10.78 8.85
C VAL A 205 -4.55 -10.33 7.38
N MET A 206 -4.10 -9.11 7.14
CA MET A 206 -3.87 -8.56 5.81
C MET A 206 -2.48 -8.99 5.31
N TYR A 207 -2.39 -10.15 4.66
CA TYR A 207 -1.16 -10.67 4.06
C TYR A 207 -0.74 -9.85 2.84
N ALA A 208 0.53 -9.41 2.82
CA ALA A 208 1.00 -8.38 1.90
C ALA A 208 2.44 -8.53 1.38
N ALA A 209 3.30 -9.29 2.06
CA ALA A 209 4.72 -9.43 1.66
C ALA A 209 5.14 -10.91 1.59
N ILE A 210 6.07 -11.21 0.69
CA ILE A 210 6.52 -12.57 0.39
C ILE A 210 8.04 -12.65 0.58
N LEU A 211 8.50 -13.79 1.13
CA LEU A 211 9.91 -14.15 1.17
C LEU A 211 10.05 -15.61 0.73
N GLU A 212 10.79 -15.82 -0.35
CA GLU A 212 11.05 -17.14 -0.90
C GLU A 212 12.33 -17.72 -0.30
N SER A 213 12.28 -18.99 0.11
CA SER A 213 13.44 -19.76 0.56
C SER A 213 13.38 -21.20 0.07
N ALA A 214 14.44 -21.97 0.32
CA ALA A 214 14.46 -23.40 -0.02
C ALA A 214 13.47 -24.22 0.82
N GLU A 215 13.14 -23.74 2.02
CA GLU A 215 12.28 -24.40 2.99
C GLU A 215 10.80 -24.09 2.77
N ALA A 216 10.47 -22.84 2.42
CA ALA A 216 9.10 -22.40 2.21
C ALA A 216 9.02 -21.07 1.43
N THR A 217 7.83 -20.76 0.95
CA THR A 217 7.45 -19.38 0.62
C THR A 217 6.77 -18.79 1.87
N PHE A 218 7.44 -17.88 2.57
CA PHE A 218 6.88 -17.18 3.72
C PHE A 218 6.01 -16.01 3.26
N ILE A 219 4.88 -15.83 3.94
CA ILE A 219 3.93 -14.75 3.68
C ILE A 219 3.72 -13.98 4.98
N PHE A 220 4.01 -12.68 4.94
CA PHE A 220 3.86 -11.79 6.07
C PHE A 220 2.58 -10.97 5.91
N GLY A 221 1.90 -10.75 7.02
CA GLY A 221 0.71 -9.92 7.06
C GLY A 221 0.57 -9.16 8.36
N VAL A 222 -0.34 -8.18 8.36
CA VAL A 222 -0.60 -7.34 9.52
C VAL A 222 -2.04 -7.51 9.95
N ALA A 223 -2.25 -7.71 11.26
CA ALA A 223 -3.54 -7.55 11.90
C ALA A 223 -3.53 -6.27 12.75
N GLU A 224 -4.67 -5.58 12.80
CA GLU A 224 -4.85 -4.41 13.65
C GLU A 224 -5.48 -4.80 14.98
N SER A 225 -4.89 -4.32 16.08
CA SER A 225 -5.39 -4.48 17.44
C SER A 225 -5.35 -3.12 18.15
N GLY A 226 -6.48 -2.42 18.15
CA GLY A 226 -6.55 -1.04 18.63
C GLY A 226 -5.72 -0.11 17.75
N THR A 227 -4.74 0.57 18.34
CA THR A 227 -3.79 1.42 17.59
C THR A 227 -2.51 0.69 17.19
N GLN A 228 -2.38 -0.59 17.55
CA GLN A 228 -1.21 -1.38 17.23
C GLN A 228 -1.42 -2.21 15.97
N ARG A 229 -0.34 -2.35 15.22
CA ARG A 229 -0.23 -3.25 14.08
C ARG A 229 0.70 -4.39 14.45
N MET A 230 0.20 -5.60 14.24
CA MET A 230 0.81 -6.83 14.70
C MET A 230 1.20 -7.67 13.48
N VAL A 231 2.46 -8.07 13.39
CA VAL A 231 2.95 -8.89 12.27
C VAL A 231 2.64 -10.35 12.54
N HIS A 232 2.06 -11.02 11.55
CA HIS A 232 1.81 -12.45 11.51
C HIS A 232 2.54 -13.09 10.34
N ILE A 233 2.87 -14.37 10.47
CA ILE A 233 3.57 -15.14 9.45
C ILE A 233 2.72 -16.37 9.09
N ALA A 234 2.53 -16.56 7.79
CA ALA A 234 2.11 -17.81 7.17
C ALA A 234 3.23 -18.35 6.29
N ARG A 235 3.13 -19.61 5.88
CA ARG A 235 4.01 -20.20 4.88
C ARG A 235 3.24 -21.12 3.94
N ALA A 236 3.67 -21.16 2.69
CA ALA A 236 3.26 -22.14 1.71
C ALA A 236 4.46 -23.06 1.36
N PRO A 237 4.24 -24.26 0.81
CA PRO A 237 5.33 -25.05 0.27
C PRO A 237 6.16 -24.24 -0.76
N PRO A 238 7.47 -24.49 -0.88
CA PRO A 238 8.33 -23.76 -1.81
C PRO A 238 7.78 -23.74 -3.23
N GLY A 239 7.67 -22.53 -3.81
CA GLY A 239 7.17 -22.32 -5.17
C GLY A 239 5.72 -22.78 -5.40
N LYS A 240 4.90 -22.75 -4.34
CA LYS A 240 3.47 -23.08 -4.40
C LYS A 240 2.64 -22.13 -3.54
N LEU A 241 2.66 -20.83 -3.84
CA LEU A 241 1.91 -19.80 -3.11
C LEU A 241 0.41 -20.10 -3.06
N ILE A 242 -0.18 -20.69 -4.11
CA ILE A 242 -1.61 -21.06 -4.15
C ILE A 242 -1.89 -22.39 -3.42
N GLY A 243 -0.85 -23.08 -2.95
CA GLY A 243 -0.97 -24.30 -2.13
C GLY A 243 -1.57 -24.04 -0.75
N PRO A 244 -1.74 -25.11 0.06
CA PRO A 244 -2.23 -24.97 1.42
C PRO A 244 -1.23 -24.20 2.28
N TRP A 245 -1.72 -23.20 3.01
CA TRP A 245 -0.89 -22.42 3.93
C TRP A 245 -0.90 -23.04 5.32
N GLU A 246 0.23 -22.90 5.99
CA GLU A 246 0.36 -23.09 7.44
C GLU A 246 0.63 -21.75 8.10
N PHE A 247 0.18 -21.59 9.33
CA PHE A 247 0.21 -20.35 10.09
C PHE A 247 1.07 -20.53 11.33
N PHE A 248 1.91 -19.54 11.62
CA PHE A 248 2.81 -19.62 12.76
C PHE A 248 2.08 -19.26 14.05
N THR A 249 2.13 -20.15 15.05
CA THR A 249 1.52 -19.96 16.38
C THR A 249 2.42 -19.20 17.35
N GLY A 250 3.63 -18.82 16.92
CA GLY A 250 4.70 -18.33 17.78
C GLY A 250 5.69 -19.42 18.22
N GLN A 251 5.34 -20.70 18.03
CA GLN A 251 6.16 -21.85 18.42
C GLN A 251 6.19 -22.93 17.33
N GLU A 252 5.05 -23.18 16.68
CA GLU A 252 4.87 -24.23 15.70
C GLU A 252 4.03 -23.76 14.50
N TRP A 253 3.89 -24.64 13.51
CA TRP A 253 3.09 -24.41 12.31
C TRP A 253 1.80 -25.22 12.37
N THR A 254 0.69 -24.61 11.98
CA THR A 254 -0.63 -25.25 11.98
C THR A 254 -1.40 -24.90 10.71
N SER A 255 -2.27 -25.79 10.24
CA SER A 255 -3.18 -25.49 9.14
C SER A 255 -4.38 -24.63 9.56
N ASP A 256 -4.58 -24.41 10.87
CA ASP A 256 -5.64 -23.55 11.39
C ASP A 256 -5.23 -22.06 11.32
N PRO A 257 -5.89 -21.24 10.47
CA PRO A 257 -5.56 -19.83 10.33
C PRO A 257 -5.81 -19.01 11.59
N GLU A 258 -6.76 -19.37 12.46
CA GLU A 258 -7.12 -18.60 13.65
C GLU A 258 -6.13 -18.81 14.81
N ALA A 259 -5.34 -19.89 14.75
CA ALA A 259 -4.31 -20.20 15.73
C ALA A 259 -3.04 -19.32 15.57
N THR A 260 -2.96 -18.48 14.53
CA THR A 260 -1.82 -17.59 14.33
C THR A 260 -1.58 -16.65 15.50
N ARG A 261 -0.31 -16.36 15.81
CA ARG A 261 0.08 -15.36 16.82
C ARG A 261 1.06 -14.36 16.23
N SER A 262 1.00 -13.14 16.76
CA SER A 262 1.87 -12.07 16.31
C SER A 262 3.32 -12.31 16.74
N VAL A 263 4.27 -12.09 15.84
CA VAL A 263 5.71 -12.18 16.12
C VAL A 263 6.35 -10.83 16.43
N LEU A 264 5.69 -9.74 16.06
CA LEU A 264 6.17 -8.37 16.26
C LEU A 264 4.98 -7.41 16.41
N ALA A 265 5.15 -6.36 17.20
CA ALA A 265 4.15 -5.31 17.44
C ALA A 265 4.72 -3.93 17.07
N GLY A 266 3.83 -2.98 16.76
CA GLY A 266 4.20 -1.57 16.59
C GLY A 266 4.88 -1.26 15.26
N VAL A 267 4.61 -2.06 14.22
CA VAL A 267 5.11 -1.80 12.86
C VAL A 267 4.30 -0.71 12.16
N SER A 268 4.96 0.08 11.31
CA SER A 268 4.24 0.92 10.33
C SER A 268 3.79 0.04 9.17
N SER A 269 2.68 0.44 8.55
CA SER A 269 2.32 0.02 7.19
C SER A 269 3.18 0.76 6.19
#